data_AF-A0A194WVI8-F1
#
_entry.id   AF-A0A194WVI8-F1
#
_cell.length_a   1.000
_cell.length_b   1.000
_cell.length_c   1.000
_cell.angle_alpha   90.00
_cell.angle_beta   90.00
_cell.angle_gamma   90.00
#
_symmetry.space_group_name_H-M   'P 1'
#
loop_
_entity.id
_entity.type
_entity.pdbx_description
1 polymer ?
#
loop_
_entity_poly.entity_id
_entity_poly.type
_entity_poly.pdbx_seq_one_letter_code
_entity_poly.pdbx_strand_id
1 'polypeptide(L)'
;MAAALAHTHFVAHTYHMDIKPANFLIDADFHLVLIDWERSGVPAAVTAPEVDGTWDVEEVSAEGSSTPRYTKYTGPETRNTSLSSTPGVYPEWSKKCPKALELAEVFSLGRCMWKLLRQPDI
;
A
#
# COMPACT_ATOMS: atom_id res chain seq x y z
N MET A 1 0.37 -8.95 -12.13
CA MET A 1 0.27 -8.02 -10.96
C MET A 1 1.07 -8.51 -9.76
N ALA A 2 0.77 -9.69 -9.17
CA ALA A 2 1.51 -10.18 -7.99
C ALA A 2 3.04 -10.32 -8.20
N ALA A 3 3.47 -10.83 -9.35
CA ALA A 3 4.89 -10.94 -9.69
C ALA A 3 5.60 -9.58 -9.72
N ALA A 4 4.94 -8.53 -10.25
CA ALA A 4 5.49 -7.18 -10.24
C ALA A 4 5.65 -6.66 -8.81
N LEU A 5 4.64 -6.87 -7.95
CA LEU A 5 4.70 -6.44 -6.56
C LEU A 5 5.78 -7.20 -5.76
N ALA A 6 5.89 -8.52 -5.96
CA ALA A 6 6.96 -9.32 -5.36
C ALA A 6 8.35 -8.85 -5.79
N HIS A 7 8.54 -8.50 -7.07
CA HIS A 7 9.80 -7.92 -7.53
C HIS A 7 10.07 -6.55 -6.86
N THR A 8 9.05 -5.70 -6.76
CA THR A 8 9.15 -4.40 -6.06
C THR A 8 9.65 -4.57 -4.62
N HIS A 9 9.11 -5.54 -3.88
CA HIS A 9 9.46 -5.78 -2.47
C HIS A 9 10.81 -6.48 -2.29
N PHE A 10 11.03 -7.58 -3.00
CA PHE A 10 12.12 -8.51 -2.69
C PHE A 10 13.37 -8.32 -3.54
N VAL A 11 13.27 -7.62 -4.68
CA VAL A 11 14.40 -7.37 -5.57
C VAL A 11 14.76 -5.88 -5.59
N ALA A 12 13.77 -5.02 -5.82
CA ALA A 12 14.00 -3.58 -5.85
C ALA A 12 14.06 -2.94 -4.46
N HIS A 13 13.63 -3.66 -3.42
CA HIS A 13 13.61 -3.20 -2.02
C HIS A 13 12.96 -1.83 -1.85
N THR A 14 11.83 -1.63 -2.54
CA THR A 14 11.06 -0.38 -2.52
C THR A 14 9.57 -0.68 -2.44
N TYR A 15 8.75 0.38 -2.36
CA TYR A 15 7.30 0.32 -2.27
C TYR A 15 6.70 1.30 -3.29
N HIS A 16 5.64 0.89 -3.97
CA HIS A 16 4.96 1.71 -4.98
C HIS A 16 4.00 2.73 -4.36
N MET A 17 3.34 2.36 -3.26
CA MET A 17 2.41 3.18 -2.46
C MET A 17 1.10 3.58 -3.16
N ASP A 18 0.90 3.16 -4.41
CA ASP A 18 -0.26 3.52 -5.24
C ASP A 18 -0.67 2.36 -6.17
N ILE A 19 -0.89 1.18 -5.59
CA ILE A 19 -1.31 0.00 -6.34
C ILE A 19 -2.80 0.13 -6.70
N LYS A 20 -3.08 0.38 -7.98
CA LYS A 20 -4.43 0.46 -8.57
C LYS A 20 -4.43 -0.09 -10.00
N PRO A 21 -5.58 -0.55 -10.56
CA PRO A 21 -5.59 -1.11 -11.91
C PRO A 21 -5.10 -0.15 -12.99
N ALA A 22 -5.34 1.16 -12.82
CA ALA A 22 -4.90 2.19 -13.77
C ALA A 22 -3.36 2.32 -13.88
N ASN A 23 -2.61 1.83 -12.87
CA ASN A 23 -1.14 1.85 -12.87
C ASN A 23 -0.52 0.57 -13.45
N PHE A 24 -1.36 -0.32 -14.03
CA PHE A 24 -0.89 -1.46 -14.79
C PHE A 24 -1.26 -1.27 -16.26
N LEU A 25 -0.26 -0.98 -17.08
CA LEU A 25 -0.43 -0.96 -18.53
C LEU A 25 -0.28 -2.36 -19.10
N ILE A 26 -0.89 -2.57 -20.28
CA ILE A 26 -0.70 -3.78 -21.07
C ILE A 26 0.17 -3.39 -22.27
N ASP A 27 1.32 -4.03 -22.42
CA ASP A 27 2.22 -3.80 -23.56
C ASP A 27 1.77 -4.56 -24.82
N ALA A 28 2.55 -4.46 -25.90
CA ALA A 28 2.24 -5.10 -27.19
C ALA A 28 2.24 -6.64 -27.13
N ASP A 29 2.92 -7.23 -26.16
CA ASP A 29 3.02 -8.67 -25.94
C ASP A 29 2.03 -9.16 -24.86
N PHE A 30 1.08 -8.30 -24.47
CA PHE A 30 0.09 -8.56 -23.43
C PHE A 30 0.67 -8.76 -22.02
N HIS A 31 1.87 -8.26 -21.74
CA HIS A 31 2.40 -8.23 -20.39
C HIS A 31 1.86 -7.04 -19.59
N LEU A 32 1.68 -7.26 -18.29
CA LEU A 32 1.32 -6.20 -17.36
C LEU A 32 2.57 -5.47 -16.87
N VAL A 33 2.64 -4.17 -17.10
CA VAL A 33 3.74 -3.29 -16.71
C VAL A 33 3.26 -2.34 -15.61
N LEU A 34 3.94 -2.36 -14.45
CA LEU A 34 3.68 -1.44 -13.33
C LEU A 34 4.38 -0.09 -13.59
N ILE A 35 3.59 0.99 -13.58
CA ILE A 35 4.01 2.37 -13.89
C ILE A 35 3.60 3.33 -12.78
N ASP A 36 3.91 4.63 -12.94
CA ASP A 36 3.47 5.70 -12.02
C ASP A 36 4.09 5.57 -10.62
N TRP A 37 5.43 5.52 -10.60
CA TRP A 37 6.25 5.40 -9.38
C TRP A 37 6.33 6.69 -8.55
N GLU A 38 5.76 7.77 -9.07
CA GLU A 38 5.60 9.03 -8.36
C GLU A 38 4.40 8.95 -7.42
N ARG A 39 4.54 9.55 -6.24
CA ARG A 39 3.46 9.53 -5.24
C ARG A 39 2.32 10.46 -5.70
N SER A 40 1.37 9.92 -6.45
CA SER A 40 0.07 10.55 -6.67
C SER A 40 -0.91 10.08 -5.60
N GLY A 41 -1.77 10.97 -5.09
CA GLY A 41 -2.60 10.73 -3.90
C GLY A 41 -3.32 9.37 -3.91
N VAL A 42 -3.41 8.76 -2.73
CA VAL A 42 -3.85 7.35 -2.60
C VAL A 42 -5.36 7.24 -2.85
N PRO A 43 -5.84 6.50 -3.87
CA PRO A 43 -7.26 6.35 -4.13
C PRO A 43 -7.91 5.49 -3.05
N ALA A 44 -8.73 6.12 -2.20
CA ALA A 44 -9.38 5.50 -1.04
C ALA A 44 -10.10 4.16 -1.32
N ALA A 45 -10.45 3.87 -2.57
CA ALA A 45 -11.19 2.68 -2.95
C ALA A 45 -10.36 1.37 -3.00
N VAL A 46 -9.03 1.47 -3.02
CA VAL A 46 -8.10 0.32 -3.02
C VAL A 46 -7.09 0.37 -1.88
N THR A 47 -6.87 1.54 -1.28
CA THR A 47 -5.99 1.77 -0.16
C THR A 47 -6.31 0.89 1.06
N ALA A 48 -5.28 0.37 1.72
CA ALA A 48 -5.41 -0.29 3.02
C ALA A 48 -5.94 0.69 4.08
N PRO A 49 -6.92 0.30 4.91
CA PRO A 49 -7.52 1.22 5.88
C PRO A 49 -6.52 1.73 6.92
N GLU A 50 -5.46 0.98 7.19
CA GLU A 50 -4.44 1.33 8.19
C GLU A 50 -3.55 2.51 7.76
N VAL A 51 -3.47 2.83 6.46
CA VAL A 51 -2.58 3.90 5.97
C VAL A 51 -3.21 5.30 5.99
N ASP A 52 -4.38 5.44 6.61
CA ASP A 52 -5.13 6.70 6.70
C ASP A 52 -4.55 7.71 7.70
N GLY A 53 -3.48 7.33 8.41
CA GLY A 53 -2.82 8.17 9.40
C GLY A 53 -3.47 8.12 10.79
N THR A 54 -4.49 7.29 11.00
CA THR A 54 -5.14 7.10 12.31
C THR A 54 -4.54 5.94 13.12
N TRP A 55 -3.52 5.27 12.59
CA TRP A 55 -2.86 4.12 13.17
C TRP A 55 -1.35 4.33 13.32
N ASP A 56 -0.86 4.05 14.52
CA ASP A 56 0.55 3.76 14.76
C ASP A 56 0.83 2.29 14.46
N VAL A 57 2.05 1.99 14.04
CA VAL A 57 2.51 0.62 13.84
C VAL A 57 3.86 0.38 14.51
N GLU A 58 3.94 -0.72 15.23
CA GLU A 58 5.19 -1.23 15.81
C GLU A 58 5.46 -2.65 15.31
N GLU A 59 6.73 -2.97 15.14
CA GLU A 59 7.14 -4.30 14.76
C GLU A 59 7.36 -5.15 16.03
N VAL A 60 6.59 -6.23 16.17
CA VAL A 60 6.63 -7.10 17.35
C VAL A 60 7.25 -8.43 16.97
N SER A 61 8.36 -8.77 17.62
CA SER A 61 8.97 -10.09 17.50
C SER A 61 8.31 -11.09 18.45
N ALA A 62 7.74 -12.16 17.92
CA ALA A 62 7.28 -13.31 18.68
C ALA A 62 7.75 -14.60 17.99
N GLU A 63 8.42 -15.48 18.74
CA GLU A 63 8.74 -16.84 18.29
C GLU A 63 9.47 -16.92 16.94
N GLY A 64 10.40 -15.99 16.67
CA GLY A 64 11.17 -15.94 15.43
C GLY A 64 10.42 -15.37 14.21
N SER A 65 9.18 -14.93 14.40
CA SER A 65 8.40 -14.18 13.41
C SER A 65 8.23 -12.74 13.84
N SER A 66 8.33 -11.83 12.87
CA SER A 66 8.13 -10.40 13.09
C SER A 66 6.79 -9.99 12.50
N THR A 67 5.90 -9.47 13.35
CA THR A 67 4.52 -9.12 12.95
C THR A 67 4.24 -7.67 13.29
N PRO A 68 3.67 -6.88 12.34
CA PRO A 68 3.23 -5.53 12.65
C PRO A 68 2.05 -5.56 13.61
N ARG A 69 2.13 -4.78 14.69
CA ARG A 69 1.02 -4.50 15.60
C ARG A 69 0.56 -3.07 15.37
N TYR A 70 -0.72 -2.93 15.07
CA TYR A 70 -1.36 -1.64 14.87
C TYR A 70 -2.04 -1.18 16.16
N THR A 71 -1.84 0.08 16.52
CA THR A 71 -2.51 0.73 17.65
C THR A 71 -3.13 2.04 17.20
N LYS A 72 -4.30 2.38 17.75
CA LYS A 72 -4.95 3.63 17.39
C LYS A 72 -4.08 4.81 17.82
N TYR A 73 -3.81 5.74 16.89
CA TYR A 73 -3.00 6.91 17.17
C TYR A 73 -3.66 7.79 18.24
N THR A 74 -2.90 8.12 19.29
CA THR A 74 -3.35 8.97 20.40
C THR A 74 -2.54 10.27 20.54
N GLY A 75 -1.68 10.58 19.57
CA GLY A 75 -0.89 11.80 19.57
C GLY A 75 -1.67 13.05 19.15
N PRO A 76 -1.01 14.22 19.08
CA PRO A 76 -1.63 15.46 18.60
C PRO A 76 -2.16 15.28 17.18
N GLU A 77 -3.26 15.96 16.84
CA GLU A 77 -3.75 15.99 15.46
C GLU A 77 -2.60 16.36 14.50
N THR A 78 -2.37 15.49 13.52
CA THR A 78 -1.31 15.67 12.54
C THR A 78 -1.58 16.96 11.76
N ARG A 79 -0.68 17.95 11.88
CA ARG A 79 -0.83 19.32 11.33
C ARG A 79 -0.92 19.44 9.80
N ASN A 80 -0.99 18.34 9.06
CA ASN A 80 -1.10 18.31 7.60
C ASN A 80 -2.50 17.90 7.11
N THR A 81 -3.55 18.32 7.81
CA THR A 81 -4.95 18.26 7.33
C THR A 81 -5.25 19.37 6.33
N SER A 82 -4.46 19.52 5.26
CA SER A 82 -4.85 20.35 4.11
C SER A 82 -5.61 19.51 3.08
N LEU A 83 -6.84 19.10 3.42
CA LEU A 83 -7.97 18.68 2.54
C LEU A 83 -7.73 17.74 1.33
N SER A 84 -6.52 17.23 1.10
CA SER A 84 -6.11 16.57 -0.15
C SER A 84 -4.91 15.62 -0.01
N SER A 85 -4.24 15.62 1.14
CA SER A 85 -3.07 14.78 1.39
C SER A 85 -3.18 14.16 2.78
N THR A 86 -3.74 12.96 2.83
CA THR A 86 -3.65 12.10 4.01
C THR A 86 -2.19 12.13 4.51
N PRO A 87 -1.93 12.40 5.80
CA PRO A 87 -0.59 12.32 6.37
C PRO A 87 0.00 10.98 5.95
N GLY A 88 1.01 11.01 5.08
CA GLY A 88 1.52 9.78 4.51
C GLY A 88 2.24 9.03 5.60
N VAL A 89 1.68 7.93 6.07
CA VAL A 89 2.39 7.01 6.97
C VAL A 89 3.57 6.33 6.27
N TYR A 90 3.55 6.31 4.92
CA TYR A 90 4.50 5.56 4.10
C TYR A 90 6.00 5.90 4.34
N PRO A 91 6.43 7.17 4.40
CA PRO A 91 7.83 7.51 4.67
C PRO A 91 8.30 7.09 6.07
N GLU A 92 7.39 6.98 7.02
CA GLU A 92 7.69 6.53 8.38
C GLU A 92 7.72 5.01 8.46
N TRP A 93 6.70 4.33 7.93
CA TRP A 93 6.61 2.87 7.95
C TRP A 93 7.74 2.23 7.14
N SER A 94 8.15 2.81 6.02
CA SER A 94 9.31 2.33 5.25
C SER A 94 10.61 2.29 6.06
N LYS A 95 10.72 3.10 7.11
CA LYS A 95 11.90 3.15 7.99
C LYS A 95 11.73 2.31 9.25
N LYS A 96 10.53 2.33 9.84
CA LYS A 96 10.28 1.76 11.17
C LYS A 96 9.63 0.38 11.13
N CYS A 97 8.79 0.10 10.14
CA CYS A 97 8.07 -1.16 10.00
C CYS A 97 7.78 -1.46 8.51
N PRO A 98 8.79 -1.84 7.72
CA PRO A 98 8.64 -2.07 6.28
C PRO A 98 7.61 -3.17 5.97
N LYS A 99 7.40 -4.10 6.91
CA LYS A 99 6.37 -5.14 6.80
C LYS A 99 4.95 -4.57 6.75
N ALA A 100 4.67 -3.48 7.48
CA ALA A 100 3.37 -2.83 7.43
C ALA A 100 3.06 -2.24 6.05
N LEU A 101 4.09 -1.74 5.35
CA LEU A 101 3.96 -1.28 3.96
C LEU A 101 3.72 -2.42 2.98
N GLU A 102 4.48 -3.49 3.11
CA GLU A 102 4.31 -4.69 2.30
C GLU A 102 2.85 -5.18 2.38
N LEU A 103 2.30 -5.28 3.61
CA LEU A 103 0.92 -5.69 3.84
C LEU A 103 -0.10 -4.70 3.24
N ALA A 104 0.14 -3.38 3.33
CA ALA A 104 -0.73 -2.38 2.74
C ALA A 104 -0.81 -2.50 1.20
N GLU A 105 0.32 -2.80 0.55
CA GLU A 105 0.34 -3.01 -0.90
C GLU A 105 -0.27 -4.35 -1.31
N VAL A 106 -0.07 -5.40 -0.51
CA VAL A 106 -0.72 -6.71 -0.71
C VAL A 106 -2.24 -6.57 -0.59
N PHE A 107 -2.73 -5.83 0.40
CA PHE A 107 -4.16 -5.50 0.52
C PHE A 107 -4.66 -4.77 -0.72
N SER A 108 -3.94 -3.73 -1.15
CA SER A 108 -4.32 -2.92 -2.32
C SER A 108 -4.36 -3.76 -3.60
N LEU A 109 -3.39 -4.66 -3.80
CA LEU A 109 -3.38 -5.64 -4.88
C LEU A 109 -4.61 -6.57 -4.81
N GLY A 110 -4.93 -7.10 -3.63
CA GLY A 110 -6.13 -7.93 -3.42
C GLY A 110 -7.41 -7.21 -3.81
N ARG A 111 -7.55 -5.93 -3.43
CA ARG A 111 -8.69 -5.08 -3.84
C ARG A 111 -8.73 -4.84 -5.34
N CYS A 112 -7.58 -4.63 -5.97
CA CYS A 112 -7.50 -4.49 -7.43
C CYS A 112 -7.98 -5.76 -8.15
N MET A 113 -7.43 -6.92 -7.76
CA MET A 113 -7.80 -8.21 -8.33
C MET A 113 -9.29 -8.49 -8.14
N TRP A 114 -9.84 -8.22 -6.95
CA TRP A 114 -11.27 -8.36 -6.69
C TRP A 114 -12.11 -7.45 -7.61
N LYS A 115 -11.71 -6.19 -7.81
CA LYS A 115 -12.43 -5.27 -8.71
C LYS A 115 -12.38 -5.68 -10.18
N LEU A 116 -11.29 -6.31 -10.62
CA LEU A 116 -11.12 -6.77 -12.00
C LEU A 116 -11.86 -8.09 -12.26
N LEU A 117 -11.90 -8.98 -11.27
CA LEU A 117 -12.48 -10.32 -11.39
C LEU A 117 -13.96 -10.39 -10.99
N ARG A 118 -14.48 -9.40 -10.24
CA ARG A 118 -15.91 -9.36 -9.93
C ARG A 118 -16.72 -9.26 -11.23
N GLN A 119 -17.80 -10.02 -11.31
CA GLN A 119 -18.78 -9.82 -12.36
C GLN A 119 -19.35 -8.40 -12.20
N PRO A 120 -19.50 -7.64 -13.30
CA PRO A 120 -20.23 -6.38 -13.24
C PRO A 120 -21.67 -6.67 -12.82
N ASP A 121 -22.22 -5.85 -11.92
CA ASP A 121 -23.64 -5.91 -11.58
C ASP A 121 -24.44 -5.65 -12.88
N ILE A 122 -25.21 -6.64 -13.32
CA ILE A 122 -26.11 -6.56 -14.50
C ILE A 122 -27.38 -5.83 -14.09
#